data_AF-A0A7S0JK10-F1
#
_entry.id   AF-A0A7S0JK10-F1
#
_cell.length_a   1.000
_cell.length_b   1.000
_cell.length_c   1.000
_cell.angle_alpha   90.00
_cell.angle_beta   90.00
_cell.angle_gamma   90.00
#
_symmetry.space_group_name_H-M   'P 1'
#
loop_
_entity.id
_entity.type
_entity.pdbx_description
1 polymer ?
#
loop_
_entity_poly.entity_id
_entity_poly.type
_entity_poly.pdbx_seq_one_letter_code
_entity_poly.pdbx_strand_id
1 'polypeptide(L)'
;EVAALSVERGRRVGAVRALYYALPAAARALISEFLTVTNAEIVGAKAMFLAYEDPFEKYRALLFEYAHTLGHAVEAWLAGVHMRARAAGVDGALAEAAIRNHGQCVGMAVLWAGEMSRSLGALSGSGFVCHQAMVYLFNGFGGFSFAPVRRLADALGISKAEFLRDVLQGVRLD
;
A
#
# COMPACT_ATOMS: atom_id res chain seq x y z
N GLU A 1 18.98 -2.66 21.37
CA GLU A 1 17.71 -2.92 20.66
C GLU A 1 17.85 -2.86 19.13
N VAL A 2 18.30 -1.74 18.56
CA VAL A 2 18.54 -1.58 17.11
C VAL A 2 19.45 -2.65 16.50
N ALA A 3 20.53 -3.03 17.20
CA ALA A 3 21.44 -4.09 16.73
C ALA A 3 20.75 -5.47 16.62
N ALA A 4 19.86 -5.80 17.55
CA ALA A 4 19.12 -7.06 17.53
C ALA A 4 18.06 -7.09 16.40
N LEU A 5 17.39 -5.95 16.16
CA LEU A 5 16.46 -5.79 15.04
C LEU A 5 17.17 -5.91 13.68
N SER A 6 18.39 -5.37 13.55
CA SER A 6 19.21 -5.53 12.34
C SER A 6 19.62 -6.98 12.08
N VAL A 7 19.97 -7.74 13.13
CA VAL A 7 20.29 -9.17 13.00
C VAL A 7 19.07 -9.99 12.55
N GLU A 8 17.90 -9.75 13.16
CA GLU A 8 16.67 -10.45 12.77
C GLU A 8 16.22 -10.08 11.36
N ARG A 9 16.37 -8.81 10.95
CA ARG A 9 16.17 -8.38 9.56
C ARG A 9 17.10 -9.14 8.61
N GLY A 10 18.39 -9.23 8.94
CA GLY A 10 19.37 -9.98 8.15
C GLY A 10 18.98 -11.45 7.98
N ARG A 11 18.53 -12.10 9.06
CA ARG A 11 18.06 -13.49 9.04
C ARG A 11 16.83 -13.69 8.15
N ARG A 12 15.84 -12.80 8.25
CA ARG A 12 14.62 -12.83 7.42
C ARG A 12 14.92 -12.60 5.94
N VAL A 13 15.79 -11.64 5.62
CA VAL A 13 16.26 -11.39 4.25
C VAL A 13 17.00 -12.62 3.71
N GLY A 14 17.84 -13.26 4.52
CA GLY A 14 18.50 -14.51 4.16
C GLY A 14 17.52 -15.64 3.82
N ALA A 15 16.47 -15.80 4.62
CA ALA A 15 15.43 -16.81 4.41
C ALA A 15 14.66 -16.58 3.09
N VAL A 16 14.28 -15.34 2.80
CA VAL A 16 13.61 -14.98 1.53
C VAL A 16 14.52 -15.25 0.33
N ARG A 17 15.82 -14.92 0.43
CA ARG A 17 16.79 -15.22 -0.64
C ARG A 17 16.94 -16.73 -0.85
N ALA A 18 17.02 -17.51 0.22
CA ALA A 18 17.10 -18.97 0.11
C ALA A 18 15.86 -19.56 -0.58
N LEU A 19 14.66 -19.08 -0.23
CA LEU A 19 13.41 -19.49 -0.88
C LEU A 19 13.40 -19.13 -2.37
N TYR A 20 13.87 -17.93 -2.74
CA TYR A 20 13.98 -17.54 -4.14
C TYR A 20 14.95 -18.44 -4.93
N TYR A 21 16.13 -18.72 -4.38
CA TYR A 21 17.11 -19.59 -5.03
C TYR A 21 16.75 -21.09 -4.99
N ALA A 22 15.77 -21.49 -4.18
CA ALA A 22 15.21 -22.84 -4.24
C ALA A 22 14.22 -23.03 -5.40
N LEU A 23 13.72 -21.95 -6.02
CA LEU A 23 12.83 -22.03 -7.18
C LEU A 23 13.56 -22.58 -8.42
N PRO A 24 12.86 -23.32 -9.31
CA PRO A 24 13.41 -23.73 -10.60
C PRO A 24 13.94 -22.54 -11.41
N ALA A 25 15.00 -22.77 -12.20
CA ALA A 25 15.64 -21.70 -12.98
C ALA A 25 14.66 -20.95 -13.89
N ALA A 26 13.72 -21.68 -14.52
CA ALA A 26 12.68 -21.07 -15.36
C ALA A 26 11.72 -20.16 -14.57
N ALA A 27 11.34 -20.54 -13.35
CA ALA A 27 10.48 -19.71 -12.50
C ALA A 27 11.22 -18.44 -12.04
N ARG A 28 12.52 -18.53 -11.72
CA ARG A 28 13.34 -17.36 -11.40
C ARG A 28 13.52 -16.43 -12.60
N ALA A 29 13.66 -16.99 -13.81
CA ALA A 29 13.76 -16.22 -15.04
C ALA A 29 12.46 -15.43 -15.32
N LEU A 30 11.30 -16.08 -15.21
CA LEU A 30 10.00 -15.42 -15.35
C LEU A 30 9.76 -14.33 -14.29
N ILE A 31 10.12 -14.59 -13.04
CA ILE A 31 10.04 -13.58 -11.97
C ILE A 31 10.97 -12.40 -12.28
N SER A 32 12.21 -12.67 -12.70
CA SER A 32 13.17 -11.63 -13.05
C SER A 32 12.70 -10.82 -14.25
N GLU A 33 12.18 -11.46 -15.29
CA GLU A 33 11.63 -10.82 -16.48
C GLU A 33 10.44 -9.93 -16.12
N PHE A 34 9.45 -10.47 -15.41
CA PHE A 34 8.28 -9.72 -14.96
C PHE A 34 8.65 -8.50 -14.10
N LEU A 35 9.56 -8.67 -13.15
CA LEU A 35 10.03 -7.58 -12.29
C LEU A 35 10.89 -6.56 -13.06
N THR A 36 11.69 -6.99 -14.03
CA THR A 36 12.57 -6.11 -14.81
C THR A 36 11.79 -5.28 -15.82
N VAL A 37 10.81 -5.87 -16.52
CA VAL A 37 9.94 -5.16 -17.47
C VAL A 37 9.10 -4.11 -16.74
N THR A 38 8.46 -4.51 -15.64
CA THR A 38 7.66 -3.60 -14.80
C THR A 38 8.51 -2.46 -14.24
N ASN A 39 9.75 -2.75 -13.80
CA ASN A 39 10.67 -1.71 -13.33
C ASN A 39 11.11 -0.76 -14.46
N ALA A 40 11.36 -1.23 -15.67
CA ALA A 40 11.80 -0.37 -16.77
C ALA A 40 10.70 0.63 -17.19
N GLU A 41 9.44 0.18 -17.24
CA GLU A 41 8.30 1.04 -17.56
C GLU A 41 8.00 2.05 -16.44
N ILE A 42 8.05 1.61 -15.17
CA ILE A 42 7.92 2.51 -14.01
C ILE A 42 9.05 3.52 -13.98
N VAL A 43 10.29 3.08 -14.20
CA VAL A 43 11.46 3.97 -14.27
C VAL A 43 11.29 4.96 -15.42
N GLY A 44 10.84 4.54 -16.60
CA GLY A 44 10.54 5.46 -17.71
C GLY A 44 9.48 6.50 -17.35
N ALA A 45 8.37 6.06 -16.74
CA ALA A 45 7.29 6.95 -16.33
C ALA A 45 7.70 7.94 -15.23
N LYS A 46 8.52 7.51 -14.25
CA LYS A 46 8.97 8.36 -13.14
C LYS A 46 10.19 9.22 -13.49
N ALA A 47 11.14 8.70 -14.26
CA ALA A 47 12.41 9.38 -14.56
C ALA A 47 12.20 10.69 -15.32
N MET A 48 11.18 10.77 -16.18
CA MET A 48 10.83 12.02 -16.87
C MET A 48 10.55 13.19 -15.92
N PHE A 49 10.04 12.89 -14.72
CA PHE A 49 9.77 13.89 -13.68
C PHE A 49 10.95 14.01 -12.71
N LEU A 50 11.43 12.88 -12.18
CA LEU A 50 12.42 12.85 -11.10
C LEU A 50 13.85 13.16 -11.54
N ALA A 51 14.26 12.73 -12.73
CA ALA A 51 15.65 12.91 -13.16
C ALA A 51 15.90 14.27 -13.83
N TYR A 52 14.86 14.89 -14.39
CA TYR A 52 15.03 16.04 -15.28
C TYR A 52 14.33 17.33 -14.83
N GLU A 53 13.27 17.25 -14.01
CA GLU A 53 12.45 18.42 -13.66
C GLU A 53 12.30 18.67 -12.14
N ASP A 54 12.05 17.61 -11.36
CA ASP A 54 11.64 17.72 -9.94
C ASP A 54 12.23 16.58 -9.08
N PRO A 55 13.56 16.54 -8.88
CA PRO A 55 14.26 15.46 -8.17
C PRO A 55 13.97 15.42 -6.66
N PHE A 56 13.41 16.49 -6.11
CA PHE A 56 13.09 16.59 -4.68
C PHE A 56 11.59 16.40 -4.38
N GLU A 57 10.80 16.11 -5.41
CA GLU A 57 9.38 15.77 -5.28
C GLU A 57 8.57 16.89 -4.62
N LYS A 58 8.82 18.14 -5.04
CA LYS A 58 8.19 19.33 -4.43
C LYS A 58 7.14 20.00 -5.32
N TYR A 59 7.05 19.61 -6.58
CA TYR A 59 6.19 20.26 -7.57
C TYR A 59 5.43 19.22 -8.40
N ARG A 60 5.87 18.95 -9.64
CA ARG A 60 5.17 18.06 -10.57
C ARG A 60 5.24 16.60 -10.13
N ALA A 61 6.32 16.19 -9.48
CA ALA A 61 6.48 14.82 -9.01
C ALA A 61 5.59 14.49 -7.80
N LEU A 62 4.96 15.47 -7.14
CA LEU A 62 3.86 15.22 -6.19
C LEU A 62 2.70 14.45 -6.81
N LEU A 63 2.60 14.38 -8.15
CA LEU A 63 1.67 13.50 -8.83
C LEU A 63 1.86 12.02 -8.42
N PHE A 64 3.08 11.59 -8.09
CA PHE A 64 3.32 10.21 -7.62
C PHE A 64 2.77 9.96 -6.22
N GLU A 65 2.55 11.02 -5.44
CA GLU A 65 1.90 10.99 -4.13
C GLU A 65 0.36 10.97 -4.26
N TYR A 66 -0.18 10.77 -5.46
CA TYR A 66 -1.63 10.67 -5.65
C TYR A 66 -2.23 9.61 -4.72
N ALA A 67 -3.24 10.02 -3.96
CA ALA A 67 -3.89 9.24 -2.92
C ALA A 67 -3.00 8.78 -1.73
N HIS A 68 -1.70 9.09 -1.72
CA HIS A 68 -0.78 8.67 -0.68
C HIS A 68 -1.06 9.36 0.66
N THR A 69 -1.58 10.60 0.70
CA THR A 69 -1.96 11.26 1.96
C THR A 69 -2.97 10.43 2.77
N LEU A 70 -4.06 9.99 2.14
CA LEU A 70 -5.05 9.14 2.79
C LEU A 70 -4.54 7.69 2.95
N GLY A 71 -3.75 7.21 2.00
CA GLY A 71 -3.16 5.87 2.03
C GLY A 71 -2.21 5.68 3.22
N HIS A 72 -1.35 6.66 3.48
CA HIS A 72 -0.41 6.67 4.60
C HIS A 72 -1.12 6.81 5.95
N ALA A 73 -2.21 7.58 6.03
CA ALA A 73 -3.01 7.64 7.25
C ALA A 73 -3.63 6.26 7.60
N VAL A 74 -4.09 5.50 6.60
CA VAL A 74 -4.56 4.12 6.80
C VAL A 74 -3.42 3.19 7.19
N GLU A 75 -2.27 3.33 6.56
CA GLU A 75 -1.07 2.54 6.86
C GLU A 75 -0.59 2.76 8.30
N ALA A 76 -0.51 4.02 8.73
CA ALA A 76 -0.16 4.41 10.10
C ALA A 76 -1.19 3.86 11.11
N TRP A 77 -2.48 3.96 10.78
CA TRP A 77 -3.53 3.36 11.59
C TRP A 77 -3.36 1.84 11.73
N LEU A 78 -3.12 1.12 10.64
CA LEU A 78 -2.88 -0.33 10.66
C LEU A 78 -1.65 -0.71 11.51
N ALA A 79 -0.58 0.09 11.43
CA ALA A 79 0.59 -0.10 12.27
C ALA A 79 0.27 0.04 13.77
N GLY A 80 -0.59 1.00 14.14
CA GLY A 80 -1.10 1.16 15.50
C GLY A 80 -2.03 0.00 15.94
N VAL A 81 -2.90 -0.44 15.04
CA VAL A 81 -3.84 -1.56 15.28
C VAL A 81 -3.09 -2.88 15.52
N HIS A 82 -1.93 -3.10 14.90
CA HIS A 82 -1.08 -4.25 15.18
C HIS A 82 -0.70 -4.39 16.66
N MET A 83 -0.37 -3.27 17.30
CA MET A 83 0.00 -3.26 18.72
C MET A 83 -1.20 -3.65 19.59
N ARG A 84 -2.41 -3.19 19.22
CA ARG A 84 -3.66 -3.61 19.86
C ARG A 84 -3.95 -5.09 19.62
N ALA A 85 -3.74 -5.59 18.40
CA ALA A 85 -3.90 -7.00 18.04
C ALA A 85 -3.03 -7.92 18.89
N ARG A 86 -1.75 -7.57 19.06
CA ARG A 86 -0.82 -8.29 19.93
C ARG A 86 -1.26 -8.28 21.39
N ALA A 87 -1.68 -7.13 21.91
CA ALA A 87 -2.14 -7.01 23.29
C ALA A 87 -3.43 -7.80 23.55
N ALA A 88 -4.31 -7.90 22.55
CA ALA A 88 -5.56 -8.66 22.61
C ALA A 88 -5.40 -10.16 22.35
N GLY A 89 -4.18 -10.65 22.09
CA GLY A 89 -3.93 -12.07 21.80
C GLY A 89 -4.49 -12.54 20.45
N VAL A 90 -4.73 -11.62 19.50
CA VAL A 90 -5.14 -11.97 18.14
C VAL A 90 -4.01 -12.72 17.45
N ASP A 91 -4.37 -13.73 16.66
CA ASP A 91 -3.41 -14.55 15.89
C ASP A 91 -2.38 -13.69 15.13
N GLY A 92 -1.10 -14.00 15.33
CA GLY A 92 0.01 -13.26 14.74
C GLY A 92 0.03 -13.34 13.22
N ALA A 93 -0.41 -14.46 12.63
CA ALA A 93 -0.48 -14.59 11.18
C ALA A 93 -1.57 -13.68 10.57
N LEU A 94 -2.73 -13.58 11.23
CA LEU A 94 -3.79 -12.64 10.84
C LEU A 94 -3.31 -11.18 10.93
N ALA A 95 -2.66 -10.80 12.04
CA ALA A 95 -2.15 -9.45 12.23
C ALA A 95 -1.07 -9.09 11.19
N GLU A 96 -0.10 -9.97 10.94
CA GLU A 96 0.93 -9.74 9.94
C GLU A 96 0.37 -9.61 8.51
N ALA A 97 -0.64 -10.41 8.16
CA ALA A 97 -1.27 -10.35 6.85
C ALA A 97 -2.01 -9.02 6.59
N ALA A 98 -2.42 -8.30 7.65
CA ALA A 98 -3.09 -7.01 7.52
C ALA A 98 -2.11 -5.83 7.35
N ILE A 99 -0.87 -5.93 7.83
CA ILE A 99 0.09 -4.81 7.91
C ILE A 99 0.96 -4.67 6.65
N ARG A 100 1.21 -5.75 5.90
CA ARG A 100 2.12 -5.74 4.73
C ARG A 100 1.55 -5.06 3.47
N ASN A 101 0.61 -4.15 3.65
CA ASN A 101 -0.36 -3.79 2.63
C ASN A 101 -0.24 -2.31 2.18
N HIS A 102 0.96 -1.74 2.14
CA HIS A 102 1.21 -0.35 1.69
C HIS A 102 0.46 -0.01 0.39
N GLY A 103 0.74 -0.77 -0.68
CA GLY A 103 0.07 -0.59 -1.97
C GLY A 103 -1.46 -0.78 -1.92
N GLN A 104 -1.98 -1.61 -1.01
CA GLN A 104 -3.42 -1.75 -0.83
C GLN A 104 -4.02 -0.54 -0.11
N CYS A 105 -3.32 0.04 0.87
CA CYS A 105 -3.76 1.24 1.57
C CYS A 105 -3.86 2.43 0.61
N VAL A 106 -2.83 2.62 -0.23
CA VAL A 106 -2.85 3.61 -1.31
C VAL A 106 -3.95 3.29 -2.32
N GLY A 107 -4.05 2.04 -2.78
CA GLY A 107 -5.08 1.61 -3.72
C GLY A 107 -6.51 1.84 -3.25
N MET A 108 -6.79 1.69 -1.95
CA MET A 108 -8.08 2.06 -1.36
C MET A 108 -8.31 3.57 -1.38
N ALA A 109 -7.29 4.32 -1.00
CA ALA A 109 -7.35 5.77 -0.92
C ALA A 109 -7.57 6.42 -2.29
N VAL A 110 -7.21 5.74 -3.39
CA VAL A 110 -7.53 6.19 -4.76
C VAL A 110 -9.02 6.44 -4.91
N LEU A 111 -9.88 5.48 -4.50
CA LEU A 111 -11.34 5.65 -4.60
C LEU A 111 -11.83 6.90 -3.85
N TRP A 112 -11.26 7.15 -2.66
CA TRP A 112 -11.60 8.31 -1.82
C TRP A 112 -11.10 9.62 -2.44
N ALA A 113 -9.89 9.64 -2.98
CA ALA A 113 -9.33 10.81 -3.67
C ALA A 113 -10.15 11.19 -4.90
N GLY A 114 -10.65 10.18 -5.64
CA GLY A 114 -11.57 10.39 -6.75
C GLY A 114 -12.91 10.98 -6.30
N GLU A 115 -13.48 10.48 -5.21
CA GLU A 115 -14.75 10.96 -4.66
C GLU A 115 -14.64 12.37 -4.07
N MET A 116 -13.52 12.69 -3.41
CA MET A 116 -13.21 14.05 -2.96
C MET A 116 -13.10 15.01 -4.14
N SER A 117 -12.33 14.64 -5.16
CA SER A 117 -12.19 15.45 -6.39
C SER A 117 -13.54 15.69 -7.06
N ARG A 118 -14.43 14.69 -7.06
CA ARG A 118 -15.80 14.83 -7.57
C ARG A 118 -16.64 15.80 -6.75
N SER A 119 -16.58 15.66 -5.43
CA SER A 119 -17.34 16.52 -4.50
C SER A 119 -16.91 17.99 -4.59
N LEU A 120 -15.64 18.24 -4.91
CA LEU A 120 -15.08 19.59 -5.14
C LEU A 120 -15.34 20.12 -6.57
N GLY A 121 -15.96 19.33 -7.45
CA GLY A 121 -16.20 19.71 -8.85
C GLY A 121 -14.98 19.63 -9.76
N ALA A 122 -13.86 19.08 -9.29
CA ALA A 122 -12.62 18.94 -10.05
C ALA A 122 -12.59 17.69 -10.95
N LEU A 123 -13.44 16.68 -10.67
CA LEU A 123 -13.52 15.43 -11.43
C LEU A 123 -14.98 15.02 -11.66
N SER A 124 -15.45 14.97 -12.90
CA SER A 124 -16.84 14.67 -13.22
C SER A 124 -17.02 13.80 -14.46
N GLY A 125 -18.24 13.31 -14.68
CA GLY A 125 -18.63 12.60 -15.89
C GLY A 125 -17.79 11.33 -16.13
N SER A 126 -17.38 11.12 -17.38
CA SER A 126 -16.59 9.95 -17.81
C SER A 126 -15.21 9.87 -17.15
N GLY A 127 -14.60 11.01 -16.81
CA GLY A 127 -13.30 11.04 -16.13
C GLY A 127 -13.38 10.43 -14.74
N PHE A 128 -14.42 10.75 -13.97
CA PHE A 128 -14.68 10.13 -12.67
C PHE A 128 -14.93 8.62 -12.80
N VAL A 129 -15.75 8.21 -13.77
CA VAL A 129 -16.06 6.78 -13.99
C VAL A 129 -14.80 6.00 -14.33
N CYS A 130 -13.97 6.50 -15.24
CA CYS A 130 -12.70 5.88 -15.61
C CYS A 130 -11.75 5.76 -14.41
N HIS A 131 -11.62 6.84 -13.65
CA HIS A 131 -10.80 6.89 -12.45
C HIS A 131 -11.20 5.81 -11.43
N GLN A 132 -12.50 5.70 -11.11
CA GLN A 132 -13.01 4.70 -10.17
C GLN A 132 -12.86 3.27 -10.74
N ALA A 133 -13.13 3.08 -12.04
CA ALA A 133 -13.09 1.79 -12.69
C ALA A 133 -11.69 1.15 -12.70
N MET A 134 -10.61 1.94 -12.77
CA MET A 134 -9.24 1.41 -12.78
C MET A 134 -8.91 0.58 -11.53
N VAL A 135 -9.35 1.02 -10.35
CA VAL A 135 -9.11 0.29 -9.10
C VAL A 135 -9.84 -1.04 -9.10
N TYR A 136 -11.10 -1.06 -9.56
CA TYR A 136 -11.89 -2.29 -9.66
C TYR A 136 -11.32 -3.25 -10.71
N LEU A 137 -10.88 -2.73 -11.85
CA LEU A 137 -10.23 -3.52 -12.90
C LEU A 137 -8.95 -4.17 -12.37
N PHE A 138 -8.09 -3.39 -11.70
CA PHE A 138 -6.87 -3.91 -11.07
C PHE A 138 -7.17 -5.03 -10.08
N ASN A 139 -8.18 -4.85 -9.23
CA ASN A 139 -8.60 -5.88 -8.27
C ASN A 139 -9.17 -7.14 -8.96
N GLY A 140 -9.81 -7.00 -10.12
CA GLY A 140 -10.30 -8.11 -10.95
C GLY A 140 -9.20 -9.05 -11.45
N PHE A 141 -7.95 -8.58 -11.54
CA PHE A 141 -6.78 -9.39 -11.91
C PHE A 141 -5.98 -9.90 -10.69
N GLY A 142 -6.64 -10.03 -9.53
CA GLY A 142 -5.96 -10.46 -8.30
C GLY A 142 -5.15 -9.35 -7.64
N GLY A 143 -5.57 -8.09 -7.83
CA GLY A 143 -4.96 -6.90 -7.24
C GLY A 143 -5.11 -6.82 -5.72
N PHE A 144 -5.63 -5.71 -5.20
CA PHE A 144 -5.66 -5.48 -3.75
C PHE A 144 -6.73 -6.34 -3.05
N SER A 145 -6.40 -6.91 -1.88
CA SER A 145 -7.34 -7.67 -1.06
C SER A 145 -7.39 -7.12 0.37
N PHE A 146 -8.53 -6.53 0.73
CA PHE A 146 -8.78 -5.97 2.06
C PHE A 146 -9.32 -6.98 3.07
N ALA A 147 -9.50 -8.24 2.66
CA ALA A 147 -10.04 -9.27 3.52
C ALA A 147 -9.22 -9.46 4.83
N PRO A 148 -7.87 -9.44 4.83
CA PRO A 148 -7.09 -9.50 6.06
C PRO A 148 -7.35 -8.33 7.01
N VAL A 149 -7.41 -7.10 6.47
CA VAL A 149 -7.70 -5.89 7.24
C VAL A 149 -9.09 -5.96 7.86
N ARG A 150 -10.10 -6.37 7.08
CA ARG A 150 -11.47 -6.53 7.58
C ARG A 150 -11.54 -7.56 8.70
N ARG A 151 -10.95 -8.74 8.51
CA ARG A 151 -10.92 -9.79 9.54
C ARG A 151 -10.22 -9.35 10.82
N LEU A 152 -9.13 -8.58 10.70
CA LEU A 152 -8.44 -8.01 11.85
C LEU A 152 -9.33 -7.01 12.60
N ALA A 153 -10.01 -6.12 11.88
CA ALA A 153 -10.95 -5.17 12.46
C ALA A 153 -12.10 -5.89 13.18
N ASP A 154 -12.66 -6.95 12.58
CA ASP A 154 -13.71 -7.78 13.19
C ASP A 154 -13.22 -8.48 14.46
N ALA A 155 -12.03 -9.06 14.45
CA ALA A 155 -11.44 -9.71 15.63
C ALA A 155 -11.20 -8.74 16.79
N LEU A 156 -10.98 -7.46 16.49
CA LEU A 156 -10.76 -6.40 17.46
C LEU A 156 -12.02 -5.62 17.84
N GLY A 157 -13.17 -5.94 17.24
CA GLY A 157 -14.42 -5.19 17.45
C GLY A 157 -14.36 -3.75 16.95
N ILE A 158 -13.46 -3.44 16.01
CA ILE A 158 -13.28 -2.09 15.47
C ILE A 158 -14.46 -1.74 14.58
N SER A 159 -15.18 -0.69 14.97
CA SER A 159 -16.31 -0.19 14.17
C SER A 159 -15.85 0.67 12.99
N LYS A 160 -16.72 0.82 11.98
CA LYS A 160 -16.49 1.76 10.87
C LYS A 160 -16.28 3.20 11.38
N ALA A 161 -17.03 3.61 12.40
CA ALA A 161 -16.93 4.96 12.96
C ALA A 161 -15.59 5.20 13.66
N GLU A 162 -15.10 4.21 14.42
CA GLU A 162 -13.77 4.22 15.02
C GLU A 162 -12.67 4.30 13.96
N PHE A 163 -12.72 3.42 12.95
CA PHE A 163 -11.76 3.42 11.85
C PHE A 163 -11.68 4.79 11.17
N LEU A 164 -12.82 5.36 10.78
CA LEU A 164 -12.85 6.66 10.09
C LEU A 164 -12.30 7.78 10.97
N ARG A 165 -12.69 7.82 12.25
CA ARG A 165 -12.19 8.83 13.18
C ARG A 165 -10.68 8.77 13.30
N ASP A 166 -10.13 7.57 13.50
CA ASP A 166 -8.70 7.40 13.79
C ASP A 166 -7.84 7.65 12.53
N VAL A 167 -8.28 7.19 11.36
CA VAL A 167 -7.60 7.48 10.08
C VAL A 167 -7.60 8.98 9.80
N LEU A 168 -8.74 9.67 10.00
CA LEU A 168 -8.82 11.12 9.78
C LEU A 168 -7.96 11.93 10.76
N GLN A 169 -7.68 11.41 11.95
CA GLN A 169 -6.71 12.03 12.86
C GLN A 169 -5.29 11.95 12.30
N GLY A 170 -4.93 10.84 11.65
CA GLY A 170 -3.62 10.67 10.98
C GLY A 170 -3.39 11.69 9.87
N VAL A 171 -4.42 11.99 9.07
CA VAL A 171 -4.34 12.97 7.97
C VAL A 171 -4.08 14.41 8.45
N ARG A 172 -4.43 14.75 9.69
CA ARG A 172 -4.23 16.11 10.23
C ARG A 172 -2.83 16.36 10.78
N LEU A 173 -1.99 15.33 10.81
CA LEU A 173 -0.61 15.38 11.31
C LEU A 173 0.43 15.45 10.19
N ASP A 174 0.06 15.06 8.97
CA ASP A 174 0.81 15.26 7.71
C ASP A 174 0.47 16.60 7.06
#